data_AF-A0A9X0FV82-F1
#
_entry.id   AF-A0A9X0FV82-F1
#
_cell.length_a   1.000
_cell.length_b   1.000
_cell.length_c   1.000
_cell.angle_alpha   90.00
_cell.angle_beta   90.00
_cell.angle_gamma   90.00
#
_symmetry.space_group_name_H-M   'P 1'
#
loop_
_entity.id
_entity.type
_entity.pdbx_description
1 polymer ?
#
loop_
_entity_poly.entity_id
_entity_poly.type
_entity_poly.pdbx_seq_one_letter_code
_entity_poly.pdbx_strand_id
1 'polypeptide(L)'
;MKTNKKTIISVFLLVFTLMMGTACGKNESENGSSNKAAAKQEKIEKMTDSEYASWYKRYLKRFEERIMSFVLSLVPLDEVYDKEWASDVETKIDSMRELLSEAKDKEVKVPDTYKKVNEYLVKADDKFESLFKDILKVIKRDKVSDDDLSFMNSRMKKALEEVDNAKKEMSKMKDNKSNEKQKDKSNS
;
A
#
# COMPACT_ATOMS: atom_id res chain seq x y z
N MET A 1 -28.38 -12.51 -13.08
CA MET A 1 -27.16 -11.74 -13.42
C MET A 1 -27.41 -10.23 -13.26
N LYS A 2 -27.31 -9.66 -12.04
CA LYS A 2 -27.37 -8.19 -11.82
C LYS A 2 -26.47 -7.70 -10.66
N THR A 3 -25.83 -8.61 -9.93
CA THR A 3 -25.06 -8.35 -8.70
C THR A 3 -23.58 -8.10 -8.95
N ASN A 4 -22.99 -8.70 -9.99
CA ASN A 4 -21.54 -8.75 -10.21
C ASN A 4 -20.91 -7.37 -10.47
N LYS A 5 -21.60 -6.50 -11.22
CA LYS A 5 -21.15 -5.13 -11.44
C LYS A 5 -21.01 -4.35 -10.12
N LYS A 6 -21.95 -4.51 -9.17
CA LYS A 6 -21.96 -3.69 -7.93
C LYS A 6 -20.80 -4.00 -6.99
N THR A 7 -20.36 -5.25 -6.92
CA THR A 7 -19.34 -5.69 -5.95
C THR A 7 -17.93 -5.23 -6.34
N ILE A 8 -17.55 -5.39 -7.60
CA ILE A 8 -16.29 -4.94 -8.18
C ILE A 8 -16.19 -3.40 -8.12
N ILE A 9 -17.28 -2.70 -8.45
CA ILE A 9 -17.37 -1.23 -8.35
C ILE A 9 -16.95 -0.72 -6.97
N SER A 10 -17.26 -1.43 -5.88
CA SER A 10 -16.96 -0.93 -4.54
C SER A 10 -15.46 -0.94 -4.18
N VAL A 11 -14.68 -1.92 -4.62
CA VAL A 11 -13.21 -1.91 -4.42
C VAL A 11 -12.54 -0.94 -5.39
N PHE A 12 -13.02 -0.85 -6.63
CA PHE A 12 -12.58 0.19 -7.56
C PHE A 12 -12.76 1.59 -6.98
N LEU A 13 -13.91 1.89 -6.40
CA LEU A 13 -14.16 3.17 -5.74
C LEU A 13 -13.20 3.42 -4.57
N LEU A 14 -12.88 2.40 -3.76
CA LEU A 14 -11.91 2.51 -2.66
C LEU A 14 -10.49 2.78 -3.17
N VAL A 15 -10.02 2.04 -4.17
CA VAL A 15 -8.73 2.28 -4.83
C VAL A 15 -8.69 3.70 -5.42
N PHE A 16 -9.78 4.15 -6.02
CA PHE A 16 -9.90 5.49 -6.58
C PHE A 16 -9.88 6.58 -5.50
N THR A 17 -10.55 6.38 -4.36
CA THR A 17 -10.45 7.30 -3.21
C THR A 17 -9.05 7.34 -2.62
N LEU A 18 -8.32 6.21 -2.63
CA LEU A 18 -6.92 6.20 -2.24
C LEU A 18 -6.10 7.07 -3.20
N MET A 19 -6.22 6.87 -4.52
CA MET A 19 -5.49 7.65 -5.53
C MET A 19 -5.77 9.16 -5.47
N MET A 20 -7.00 9.58 -5.21
CA MET A 20 -7.35 11.00 -5.12
C MET A 20 -6.70 11.71 -3.92
N GLY A 21 -6.36 10.99 -2.85
CA GLY A 21 -5.75 11.55 -1.65
C GLY A 21 -4.26 11.91 -1.78
N THR A 22 -3.59 11.54 -2.88
CA THR A 22 -2.15 11.79 -3.08
C THR A 22 -1.84 13.02 -3.96
N ALA A 23 -2.86 13.71 -4.48
CA ALA A 23 -2.72 14.76 -5.50
C ALA A 23 -2.31 16.16 -5.00
N CYS A 24 -2.08 16.39 -3.70
CA CYS A 24 -1.55 17.66 -3.18
C CYS A 24 -0.19 17.47 -2.52
N GLY A 25 0.87 17.92 -3.20
CA GLY A 25 2.20 17.98 -2.60
C GLY A 25 3.28 18.40 -3.59
N LYS A 26 3.39 19.72 -3.77
CA LYS A 26 4.45 20.47 -4.46
C LYS A 26 5.82 19.82 -4.20
N ASN A 27 6.54 19.53 -5.29
CA ASN A 27 7.88 18.95 -5.23
C ASN A 27 8.89 20.06 -4.95
N GLU A 28 9.51 20.04 -3.78
CA GLU A 28 10.78 20.73 -3.56
C GLU A 28 11.88 19.68 -3.56
N SER A 29 12.80 19.86 -4.51
CA SER A 29 14.05 19.14 -4.64
C SER A 29 15.06 19.82 -3.72
N GLU A 30 15.83 19.08 -2.94
CA GLU A 30 17.11 19.58 -2.48
C GLU A 30 18.16 18.49 -2.29
N ASN A 31 19.39 18.95 -2.47
CA ASN A 31 20.60 18.28 -2.92
C ASN A 31 21.45 17.79 -1.72
N GLY A 32 22.37 16.85 -1.97
CA GLY A 32 23.02 16.03 -0.94
C GLY A 32 24.21 16.61 -0.18
N SER A 33 24.86 15.77 0.64
CA SER A 33 26.32 15.71 0.84
C SER A 33 26.70 14.58 1.84
N SER A 34 27.94 14.11 1.71
CA SER A 34 28.54 12.88 2.24
C SER A 34 29.48 13.18 3.43
N ASN A 35 29.65 12.26 4.41
CA ASN A 35 30.82 11.37 4.56
C ASN A 35 31.04 10.76 5.97
N LYS A 36 31.63 9.56 5.93
CA LYS A 36 32.56 8.88 6.86
C LYS A 36 32.06 8.09 8.08
N ALA A 37 32.64 6.90 8.14
CA ALA A 37 32.31 5.71 8.90
C ALA A 37 32.94 5.64 10.31
N ALA A 38 32.34 4.81 11.17
CA ALA A 38 33.06 4.05 12.19
C ALA A 38 32.27 2.77 12.54
N ALA A 39 32.92 1.61 12.44
CA ALA A 39 32.34 0.31 12.77
C ALA A 39 32.25 0.09 14.29
N LYS A 40 31.04 -0.11 14.80
CA LYS A 40 30.70 -0.65 16.14
C LYS A 40 29.32 -1.29 16.02
N GLN A 41 29.15 -2.50 16.59
CA GLN A 41 27.90 -3.30 16.71
C GLN A 41 26.79 -2.76 15.82
N GLU A 42 26.48 -3.37 14.66
CA GLU A 42 25.51 -2.84 13.67
C GLU A 42 24.26 -2.29 14.36
N LYS A 43 24.36 -1.02 14.75
CA LYS A 43 23.28 -0.26 15.34
C LYS A 43 22.53 0.07 14.09
N ILE A 44 21.54 -0.76 13.77
CA ILE A 44 20.73 -0.61 12.57
C ILE A 44 20.33 0.85 12.54
N GLU A 45 20.95 1.60 11.63
CA GLU A 45 20.78 3.02 11.58
C GLU A 45 19.36 3.24 11.10
N LYS A 46 18.53 3.78 11.99
CA LYS A 46 17.17 4.17 11.62
C LYS A 46 17.30 5.23 10.53
N MET A 47 16.42 5.15 9.55
CA MET A 47 16.25 6.23 8.58
C MET A 47 15.97 7.53 9.34
N THR A 48 16.33 8.64 8.72
CA THR A 48 15.82 9.95 9.11
C THR A 48 14.33 10.06 8.78
N ASP A 49 13.65 10.99 9.44
CA ASP A 49 12.25 11.33 9.15
C ASP A 49 12.00 11.63 7.65
N SER A 50 12.93 12.35 7.01
CA SER A 50 12.82 12.77 5.61
C SER A 50 13.02 11.59 4.65
N GLU A 51 13.97 10.70 4.95
CA GLU A 51 14.21 9.47 4.19
C GLU A 51 13.00 8.54 4.25
N TYR A 52 12.44 8.34 5.46
CA TYR A 52 11.24 7.52 5.62
C TYR A 52 10.04 8.14 4.89
N ALA A 53 9.78 9.44 5.06
CA ALA A 53 8.69 10.11 4.38
C ALA A 53 8.81 10.03 2.84
N SER A 54 10.04 10.16 2.32
CA SER A 54 10.33 10.03 0.89
C SER A 54 10.14 8.60 0.39
N TRP A 55 10.59 7.60 1.15
CA TRP A 55 10.33 6.20 0.84
C TRP A 55 8.83 5.91 0.85
N TYR A 56 8.10 6.33 1.88
CA TYR A 56 6.66 6.14 2.02
C TYR A 56 5.89 6.73 0.83
N LYS A 57 6.24 7.94 0.38
CA LYS A 57 5.62 8.56 -0.81
C LYS A 57 5.82 7.72 -2.06
N ARG A 58 7.04 7.20 -2.28
CA ARG A 58 7.35 6.33 -3.44
C ARG A 58 6.71 4.95 -3.32
N TYR A 59 6.67 4.38 -2.13
CA TYR A 59 5.99 3.13 -1.81
C TYR A 59 4.51 3.25 -2.14
N LEU A 60 3.83 4.29 -1.64
CA LEU A 60 2.40 4.48 -1.83
C LEU A 60 2.03 4.67 -3.30
N LYS A 61 2.83 5.42 -4.07
CA LYS A 61 2.61 5.57 -5.52
C LYS A 61 2.66 4.22 -6.24
N ARG A 62 3.70 3.41 -5.97
CA ARG A 62 3.83 2.07 -6.55
C ARG A 62 2.71 1.14 -6.09
N PHE A 63 2.28 1.27 -4.84
CA PHE A 63 1.15 0.52 -4.30
C PHE A 63 -0.13 0.84 -5.07
N GLU A 64 -0.45 2.13 -5.24
CA GLU A 64 -1.61 2.61 -5.98
C GLU A 64 -1.61 2.12 -7.45
N GLU A 65 -0.47 2.15 -8.12
CA GLU A 65 -0.32 1.63 -9.49
C GLU A 65 -0.52 0.11 -9.56
N ARG A 66 0.16 -0.66 -8.69
CA ARG A 66 0.09 -2.13 -8.71
C ARG A 66 -1.27 -2.65 -8.25
N ILE A 67 -1.89 -2.04 -7.22
CA ILE A 67 -3.20 -2.47 -6.72
C ILE A 67 -4.30 -2.24 -7.75
N MET A 68 -4.24 -1.15 -8.52
CA MET A 68 -5.20 -0.90 -9.59
C MET A 68 -5.08 -1.93 -10.71
N SER A 69 -3.85 -2.22 -11.15
CA SER A 69 -3.61 -3.28 -12.13
C SER A 69 -4.09 -4.63 -11.62
N PHE A 70 -3.86 -4.95 -10.34
CA PHE A 70 -4.31 -6.19 -9.75
C PHE A 70 -5.84 -6.30 -9.68
N VAL A 71 -6.52 -5.26 -9.19
CA VAL A 71 -8.00 -5.26 -9.10
C VAL A 71 -8.63 -5.40 -10.49
N LEU A 72 -8.06 -4.77 -11.52
CA LEU A 72 -8.50 -4.95 -12.91
C LEU A 72 -8.31 -6.38 -13.42
N SER A 73 -7.24 -7.08 -13.01
CA SER A 73 -7.01 -8.47 -13.42
C SER A 73 -7.96 -9.48 -12.78
N LEU A 74 -8.61 -9.15 -11.65
CA LEU A 74 -9.46 -10.11 -10.93
C LEU A 74 -10.71 -10.54 -11.71
N VAL A 75 -11.16 -9.73 -12.67
CA VAL A 75 -12.33 -10.03 -13.51
C VAL A 75 -11.97 -9.75 -14.97
N PRO A 76 -11.83 -10.80 -15.80
CA PRO A 76 -11.46 -10.64 -17.20
C PRO A 76 -12.60 -9.95 -17.97
N LEU A 77 -12.25 -9.15 -18.99
CA LEU A 77 -13.21 -8.32 -19.74
C LEU A 77 -14.26 -9.13 -20.50
N ASP A 78 -13.90 -10.33 -20.95
CA ASP A 78 -14.75 -11.30 -21.65
C ASP A 78 -15.43 -12.29 -20.69
N GLU A 79 -15.22 -12.15 -19.38
CA GLU A 79 -15.69 -13.06 -18.33
C GLU A 79 -15.19 -14.51 -18.50
N VAL A 80 -14.09 -14.72 -19.24
CA VAL A 80 -13.47 -16.04 -19.45
C VAL A 80 -12.37 -16.27 -18.41
N TYR A 81 -12.63 -17.19 -17.48
CA TYR A 81 -11.70 -17.56 -16.41
C TYR A 81 -10.82 -18.75 -16.82
N ASP A 82 -9.88 -18.51 -17.73
CA ASP A 82 -8.98 -19.54 -18.25
C ASP A 82 -7.57 -19.51 -17.62
N LYS A 83 -6.66 -20.31 -18.18
CA LYS A 83 -5.27 -20.40 -17.69
C LYS A 83 -4.48 -19.12 -17.94
N GLU A 84 -4.79 -18.36 -18.99
CA GLU A 84 -4.10 -17.12 -19.31
C GLU A 84 -4.50 -16.05 -18.29
N TRP A 85 -5.80 -15.92 -18.02
CA TRP A 85 -6.31 -15.09 -16.93
C TRP A 85 -5.69 -15.46 -15.57
N ALA A 86 -5.68 -16.74 -15.22
CA ALA A 86 -5.10 -17.21 -13.96
C ALA A 86 -3.61 -16.84 -13.87
N SER A 87 -2.84 -17.02 -14.95
CA SER A 87 -1.42 -16.67 -15.00
C SER A 87 -1.16 -15.17 -14.87
N ASP A 88 -2.01 -14.31 -15.44
CA ASP A 88 -1.90 -12.86 -15.24
C ASP A 88 -2.16 -12.50 -13.77
N VAL A 89 -3.23 -13.05 -13.17
CA VAL A 89 -3.54 -12.83 -11.75
C VAL A 89 -2.38 -13.28 -10.83
N GLU A 90 -1.77 -14.45 -11.08
CA GLU A 90 -0.58 -14.92 -10.34
C GLU A 90 0.57 -13.92 -10.45
N THR A 91 0.86 -13.42 -11.65
CA THR A 91 1.91 -12.43 -11.89
C THR A 91 1.65 -11.12 -11.13
N LYS A 92 0.39 -10.65 -11.09
CA LYS A 92 0.02 -9.45 -10.32
C LYS A 92 0.13 -9.68 -8.80
N ILE A 93 -0.22 -10.87 -8.31
CA ILE A 93 -0.04 -11.25 -6.91
C ILE A 93 1.43 -11.20 -6.52
N ASP A 94 2.31 -11.79 -7.32
CA ASP A 94 3.75 -11.81 -7.01
C ASP A 94 4.35 -10.40 -7.03
N SER A 95 3.93 -9.56 -7.98
CA SER A 95 4.29 -8.15 -8.00
C SER A 95 3.80 -7.40 -6.77
N MET A 96 2.59 -7.68 -6.27
CA MET A 96 2.10 -7.07 -5.05
C MET A 96 2.86 -7.54 -3.81
N ARG A 97 3.16 -8.83 -3.70
CA ARG A 97 3.95 -9.41 -2.59
C ARG A 97 5.32 -8.78 -2.47
N GLU A 98 6.04 -8.67 -3.59
CA GLU A 98 7.36 -8.01 -3.65
C GLU A 98 7.29 -6.59 -3.08
N LEU A 99 6.25 -5.82 -3.43
CA LEU A 99 6.10 -4.47 -2.91
C LEU A 99 5.72 -4.46 -1.43
N LEU A 100 4.75 -5.27 -1.02
CA LEU A 100 4.20 -5.26 0.34
C LEU A 100 5.24 -5.70 1.37
N SER A 101 6.12 -6.65 1.03
CA SER A 101 7.19 -7.12 1.91
C SER A 101 8.19 -6.02 2.29
N GLU A 102 8.34 -4.97 1.47
CA GLU A 102 9.24 -3.84 1.78
C GLU A 102 8.92 -3.20 3.13
N ALA A 103 7.64 -3.19 3.55
CA ALA A 103 7.25 -2.61 4.85
C ALA A 103 7.84 -3.39 6.04
N LYS A 104 7.94 -4.72 5.91
CA LYS A 104 8.60 -5.59 6.90
C LYS A 104 10.12 -5.43 6.84
N ASP A 105 10.69 -5.38 5.63
CA ASP A 105 12.14 -5.21 5.45
C ASP A 105 12.67 -3.89 6.05
N LYS A 106 11.81 -2.87 6.11
CA LYS A 106 12.13 -1.56 6.69
C LYS A 106 11.86 -1.45 8.19
N GLU A 107 11.21 -2.43 8.82
CA GLU A 107 10.66 -2.32 10.18
C GLU A 107 11.71 -1.88 11.21
N VAL A 108 12.89 -2.49 11.17
CA VAL A 108 14.02 -2.18 12.06
C VAL A 108 14.70 -0.83 11.78
N LYS A 109 14.44 -0.24 10.60
CA LYS A 109 14.99 1.06 10.16
C LYS A 109 13.99 2.20 10.28
N VAL A 110 12.78 1.95 10.78
CA VAL A 110 11.73 2.98 10.86
C VAL A 110 12.02 3.96 12.00
N PRO A 111 11.97 5.30 11.76
CA PRO A 111 12.04 6.29 12.83
C PRO A 111 10.84 6.15 13.78
N ASP A 112 11.03 6.41 15.07
CA ASP A 112 9.97 6.22 16.07
C ASP A 112 8.71 7.05 15.78
N THR A 113 8.89 8.23 15.19
CA THR A 113 7.81 9.10 14.67
C THR A 113 6.85 8.36 13.75
N TYR A 114 7.35 7.43 12.93
CA TYR A 114 6.58 6.74 11.89
C TYR A 114 6.26 5.29 12.21
N LYS A 115 6.60 4.81 13.41
CA LYS A 115 6.41 3.41 13.79
C LYS A 115 4.98 2.92 13.53
N LYS A 116 3.99 3.73 13.93
CA LYS A 116 2.57 3.41 13.75
C LYS A 116 2.12 3.41 12.28
N VAL A 117 2.71 4.26 11.44
CA VAL A 117 2.46 4.22 9.98
C VAL A 117 2.95 2.88 9.43
N ASN A 118 4.16 2.46 9.81
CA ASN A 118 4.72 1.20 9.35
C ASN A 118 3.95 -0.02 9.88
N GLU A 119 3.50 0.01 11.15
CA GLU A 119 2.66 -1.05 11.73
C GLU A 119 1.38 -1.28 10.91
N TYR A 120 0.75 -0.23 10.39
CA TYR A 120 -0.40 -0.37 9.49
C TYR A 120 -0.01 -0.97 8.13
N LEU A 121 1.14 -0.60 7.56
CA LEU A 121 1.63 -1.21 6.32
C LEU A 121 1.97 -2.70 6.49
N VAL A 122 2.57 -3.08 7.62
CA VAL A 122 2.85 -4.50 7.95
C VAL A 122 1.55 -5.28 8.11
N LYS A 123 0.53 -4.71 8.79
CA LYS A 123 -0.81 -5.32 8.87
C LYS A 123 -1.49 -5.44 7.51
N ALA A 124 -1.28 -4.46 6.62
CA ALA A 124 -1.78 -4.54 5.26
C ALA A 124 -1.14 -5.72 4.52
N ASP A 125 0.19 -5.88 4.59
CA ASP A 125 0.92 -7.02 4.02
C ASP A 125 0.35 -8.36 4.53
N ASP A 126 0.19 -8.54 5.84
CA ASP A 126 -0.37 -9.79 6.41
C ASP A 126 -1.78 -10.10 5.88
N LYS A 127 -2.64 -9.09 5.76
CA LYS A 127 -4.00 -9.26 5.22
C LYS A 127 -3.99 -9.56 3.73
N PHE A 128 -3.13 -8.89 2.97
CA PHE A 128 -2.95 -9.15 1.55
C PHE A 128 -2.40 -10.56 1.32
N GLU A 129 -1.45 -11.03 2.11
CA GLU A 129 -0.91 -12.38 1.97
C GLU A 129 -1.99 -13.45 2.23
N SER A 130 -2.84 -13.25 3.25
CA SER A 130 -4.01 -14.11 3.45
C SER A 130 -4.96 -14.08 2.25
N LEU A 131 -5.22 -12.90 1.69
CA LEU A 131 -6.08 -12.73 0.53
C LEU A 131 -5.47 -13.42 -0.70
N PHE A 132 -4.18 -13.22 -0.99
CA PHE A 132 -3.49 -13.84 -2.12
C PHE A 132 -3.56 -15.36 -2.06
N LYS A 133 -3.36 -15.95 -0.87
CA LYS A 133 -3.52 -17.41 -0.69
C LYS A 133 -4.93 -17.88 -1.04
N ASP A 134 -5.95 -17.11 -0.72
CA ASP A 134 -7.33 -17.47 -1.06
C ASP A 134 -7.61 -17.27 -2.55
N ILE A 135 -7.13 -16.19 -3.17
CA ILE A 135 -7.24 -15.94 -4.61
C ILE A 135 -6.56 -17.05 -5.40
N LEU A 136 -5.34 -17.43 -5.03
CA LEU A 136 -4.59 -18.52 -5.68
C LEU A 136 -5.32 -19.86 -5.60
N LYS A 137 -6.13 -20.09 -4.56
CA LYS A 137 -7.00 -21.29 -4.50
C LYS A 137 -8.20 -21.18 -5.43
N VAL A 138 -8.76 -19.98 -5.60
CA VAL A 138 -9.91 -19.73 -6.47
C VAL A 138 -9.52 -19.87 -7.94
N ILE A 139 -8.43 -19.23 -8.37
CA ILE A 139 -8.02 -19.21 -9.78
C ILE A 139 -7.58 -20.58 -10.32
N LYS A 140 -7.27 -21.52 -9.42
CA LYS A 140 -6.91 -22.91 -9.76
C LYS A 140 -8.10 -23.83 -9.92
N ARG A 141 -9.33 -23.33 -9.68
CA ARG A 141 -10.57 -24.11 -9.87
C ARG A 141 -11.02 -24.04 -11.31
N ASP A 142 -11.78 -25.04 -11.73
CA ASP A 142 -12.38 -25.09 -13.07
C ASP A 142 -13.40 -23.97 -13.33
N LYS A 143 -13.98 -23.42 -12.25
CA LYS A 143 -14.96 -22.34 -12.32
C LYS A 143 -14.77 -21.37 -11.15
N VAL A 144 -14.88 -20.09 -11.46
CA VAL A 144 -14.95 -19.00 -10.48
C VAL A 144 -16.40 -18.60 -10.31
N SER A 145 -16.89 -18.59 -9.07
CA SER A 145 -18.27 -18.23 -8.77
C SER A 145 -18.41 -16.78 -8.31
N ASP A 146 -19.64 -16.25 -8.36
CA ASP A 146 -19.95 -14.91 -7.83
C ASP A 146 -19.65 -14.81 -6.32
N ASP A 147 -19.82 -15.90 -5.58
CA ASP A 147 -19.50 -15.97 -4.15
C ASP A 147 -18.00 -15.87 -3.90
N ASP A 148 -17.17 -16.45 -4.77
CA ASP A 148 -15.72 -16.29 -4.71
C ASP A 148 -15.32 -14.83 -4.96
N LEU A 149 -15.89 -14.18 -5.98
CA LEU A 149 -15.65 -12.76 -6.27
C LEU A 149 -16.07 -11.86 -5.09
N SER A 150 -17.22 -12.14 -4.48
CA SER A 150 -17.73 -11.41 -3.31
C SER A 150 -16.83 -11.58 -2.08
N PHE A 151 -16.35 -12.81 -1.85
CA PHE A 151 -15.41 -13.11 -0.79
C PHE A 151 -14.08 -12.36 -0.96
N MET A 152 -13.49 -12.42 -2.17
CA MET A 152 -12.25 -11.71 -2.51
C MET A 152 -12.41 -10.20 -2.29
N ASN A 153 -13.54 -9.63 -2.73
CA ASN A 153 -13.85 -8.21 -2.57
C ASN A 153 -13.91 -7.78 -1.09
N SER A 154 -14.59 -8.57 -0.24
CA SER A 154 -14.69 -8.27 1.20
C SER A 154 -13.34 -8.28 1.90
N ARG A 155 -12.51 -9.27 1.59
CA ARG A 155 -11.15 -9.40 2.14
C ARG A 155 -10.23 -8.27 1.65
N MET A 156 -10.33 -7.90 0.37
CA MET A 156 -9.60 -6.78 -0.22
C MET A 156 -9.89 -5.47 0.51
N LYS A 157 -11.16 -5.17 0.80
CA LYS A 157 -11.54 -3.97 1.55
C LYS A 157 -10.81 -3.87 2.89
N LYS A 158 -10.79 -4.97 3.65
CA LYS A 158 -10.10 -5.01 4.95
C LYS A 158 -8.59 -4.80 4.84
N ALA A 159 -7.98 -5.25 3.74
CA ALA A 159 -6.56 -5.00 3.49
C ALA A 159 -6.31 -3.52 3.14
N LEU A 160 -7.17 -2.94 2.29
CA LEU A 160 -7.11 -1.53 1.90
C LEU A 160 -7.38 -0.57 3.06
N GLU A 161 -8.20 -0.96 4.04
CA GLU A 161 -8.45 -0.18 5.26
C GLU A 161 -7.17 0.08 6.06
N GLU A 162 -6.25 -0.88 6.12
CA GLU A 162 -4.98 -0.66 6.83
C GLU A 162 -4.06 0.31 6.08
N VAL A 163 -4.07 0.27 4.74
CA VAL A 163 -3.35 1.27 3.94
C VAL A 163 -3.95 2.67 4.13
N ASP A 164 -5.27 2.77 4.19
CA ASP A 164 -5.95 4.04 4.50
C ASP A 164 -5.60 4.55 5.92
N ASN A 165 -5.53 3.66 6.91
CA ASN A 165 -5.08 4.01 8.26
C ASN A 165 -3.63 4.52 8.26
N ALA A 166 -2.73 3.90 7.48
CA ALA A 166 -1.36 4.38 7.32
C ALA A 166 -1.33 5.80 6.72
N LYS A 167 -2.15 6.08 5.70
CA LYS A 167 -2.28 7.40 5.08
C LYS A 167 -2.81 8.44 6.06
N LYS A 168 -3.86 8.12 6.81
CA LYS A 168 -4.42 8.99 7.85
C LYS A 168 -3.38 9.34 8.92
N GLU A 169 -2.63 8.35 9.39
CA GLU A 169 -1.60 8.57 10.40
C GLU A 169 -0.44 9.41 9.84
N MET A 170 -0.04 9.17 8.58
CA MET A 170 0.96 9.99 7.89
C MET A 170 0.52 11.45 7.72
N SER A 171 -0.77 11.72 7.46
CA SER A 171 -1.30 13.08 7.32
C SER A 171 -1.22 13.87 8.63
N LYS A 172 -1.56 13.26 9.77
CA LYS A 172 -1.45 13.92 11.09
C LYS A 172 -0.04 14.45 11.37
N MET A 173 0.98 13.76 10.88
CA MET A 173 2.38 14.15 11.06
C MET A 173 2.76 15.39 10.23
N LYS A 174 2.14 15.57 9.05
CA LYS A 174 2.32 16.79 8.23
C LYS A 174 1.63 18.00 8.86
N ASP A 175 0.46 17.79 9.45
CA ASP A 175 -0.31 18.86 10.09
C ASP A 175 0.38 19.33 11.39
N ASN A 176 0.95 18.41 12.17
CA ASN A 176 1.71 18.76 13.37
C ASN A 176 2.99 19.56 13.08
N LYS A 177 3.76 19.20 12.03
CA LYS A 177 4.95 19.98 11.60
C LYS A 177 4.59 21.38 11.11
N SER A 178 3.36 21.58 10.61
CA SER A 178 2.88 22.87 10.13
C SER A 178 2.44 23.79 11.28
N ASN A 179 1.80 23.21 12.30
CA ASN A 179 1.39 23.94 13.51
C ASN A 179 2.57 24.33 14.41
N GLU A 180 3.64 23.54 14.47
CA GLU A 180 4.88 23.92 15.18
C GLU A 180 5.53 25.17 14.57
N LYS A 181 5.62 25.24 13.24
CA LYS A 181 6.17 26.42 12.53
C LYS A 181 5.35 27.69 12.72
N GLN A 182 4.05 27.60 13.02
CA GLN A 182 3.22 28.76 13.35
C GLN A 182 3.43 29.25 14.78
N LYS A 183 3.70 28.34 15.72
CA LYS A 183 3.94 28.71 17.13
C LYS A 183 5.24 29.50 17.31
N ASP A 184 6.29 29.15 16.57
CA ASP A 184 7.58 29.87 16.60
C ASP A 184 7.51 31.28 15.99
N LYS A 185 6.55 31.56 15.11
CA LYS A 185 6.35 32.91 14.54
C LYS A 185 5.44 33.82 15.37
N SER A 186 4.67 33.28 16.30
CA SER A 186 3.80 34.07 17.18
C SER A 186 4.46 34.52 18.48
N ASN A 187 5.69 34.06 18.75
CA ASN A 187 6.46 34.41 19.95
C ASN A 187 7.71 35.25 19.66
N SER A 188 7.81 35.88 18.47
CA SER A 188 8.89 36.81 18.13
C SER A 188 8.38 38.22 17.86
#